data_AF-A0A2C6DLY4-F1
#
_entry.id   AF-A0A2C6DLY4-F1
#
_cell.length_a   1.000
_cell.length_b   1.000
_cell.length_c   1.000
_cell.angle_alpha   90.00
_cell.angle_beta   90.00
_cell.angle_gamma   90.00
#
_symmetry.space_group_name_H-M   'P 1'
#
loop_
_entity.id
_entity.type
_entity.pdbx_description
1 polymer ?
#
loop_
_entity_poly.entity_id
_entity_poly.type
_entity_poly.pdbx_seq_one_letter_code
_entity_poly.pdbx_strand_id
1 'polypeptide(L)'
;MALTIEQEQALLALLNEKKITLSELPAATGISEDDLMLIRQGILDKSVNSSVMKRHFTPAAASLTESGITKLSNAINSDDESIAATPKAVKLSYDLAKSNVPPTRKINGKALSSDITLTPSDLGIIDTIYPIGVVMFFAENKNPNTLFPSTTWKYVGEERTIRLGKMDGSDLNELGGADAVTLTTANIPAHAHSFSGTSSSFDYGTKTVSTFDYGTKTSSTIGEHSHGIMGGYCGLSSGNGSWVDGHFSNTQFHSTNAAGSHAHTVYIGAHNHTVGIGAHNHTVSGNTNSVGSGTSFNVTNAYVKLMGWYRTA
;
A
#
# COMPACT_ATOMS: atom_id res chain seq x y z
N MET A 1 -38.00 -113.41 19.07
CA MET A 1 -39.39 -113.87 19.26
C MET A 1 -39.87 -114.35 17.91
N ALA A 2 -40.19 -115.63 17.76
CA ALA A 2 -40.81 -116.13 16.54
C ALA A 2 -42.25 -115.61 16.48
N LEU A 3 -42.68 -115.15 15.29
CA LEU A 3 -44.06 -114.74 15.03
C LEU A 3 -44.99 -115.94 15.25
N THR A 4 -46.19 -115.69 15.77
CA THR A 4 -47.20 -116.75 15.88
C THR A 4 -47.71 -117.13 14.49
N ILE A 5 -48.21 -118.36 14.34
CA ILE A 5 -48.73 -118.88 13.06
C ILE A 5 -49.81 -117.96 12.47
N GLU A 6 -50.59 -117.29 13.32
CA GLU A 6 -51.61 -116.31 12.91
C GLU A 6 -51.00 -115.00 12.41
N GLN A 7 -49.84 -114.59 12.92
CA GLN A 7 -49.13 -113.40 12.44
C GLN A 7 -48.42 -113.65 11.11
N GLU A 8 -47.90 -114.87 10.88
CA GLU A 8 -47.38 -115.26 9.56
C GLU A 8 -48.49 -115.34 8.51
N GLN A 9 -49.65 -115.90 8.85
CA GLN A 9 -50.78 -115.94 7.91
C GLN A 9 -51.38 -114.54 7.63
N ALA A 10 -51.39 -113.63 8.60
CA ALA A 10 -51.80 -112.25 8.40
C ALA A 10 -50.79 -111.46 7.52
N LEU A 11 -49.49 -111.73 7.66
CA LEU A 11 -48.46 -111.11 6.82
C LEU A 11 -48.51 -111.65 5.38
N LEU A 12 -48.76 -112.95 5.21
CA LEU A 12 -48.99 -113.58 3.90
C LEU A 12 -50.28 -113.04 3.24
N ALA A 13 -51.34 -112.79 4.01
CA ALA A 13 -52.56 -112.17 3.50
C ALA A 13 -52.34 -110.71 3.07
N LEU A 14 -51.58 -109.92 3.84
CA LEU A 14 -51.23 -108.54 3.47
C LEU A 14 -50.32 -108.46 2.24
N LEU A 15 -49.41 -109.42 2.06
CA LEU A 15 -48.57 -109.52 0.86
C LEU A 15 -49.38 -109.93 -0.38
N ASN A 16 -50.40 -110.77 -0.21
CA ASN A 16 -51.24 -111.23 -1.32
C ASN A 16 -52.29 -110.19 -1.74
N GLU A 17 -52.69 -109.29 -0.81
CA GLU A 17 -53.65 -108.21 -1.06
C GLU A 17 -53.00 -106.97 -1.70
N LYS A 18 -51.71 -106.71 -1.43
CA LYS A 18 -50.90 -105.68 -2.11
C LYS A 18 -50.26 -106.19 -3.40
N LYS A 19 -51.06 -106.67 -4.36
CA LYS A 19 -50.63 -107.00 -5.74
C LYS A 19 -50.03 -105.78 -6.48
N ILE A 20 -48.86 -105.32 -6.07
CA ILE A 20 -47.95 -104.57 -6.93
C ILE A 20 -47.09 -105.65 -7.58
N THR A 21 -47.53 -106.11 -8.74
CA THR A 21 -46.69 -106.92 -9.60
C THR A 21 -45.47 -106.08 -9.98
N LEU A 22 -44.28 -106.70 -9.96
CA LEU A 22 -42.99 -106.07 -10.25
C LEU A 22 -42.86 -105.57 -11.71
N SER A 23 -43.93 -105.72 -12.50
CA SER A 23 -44.06 -105.33 -13.90
C SER A 23 -44.23 -103.82 -14.13
N GLU A 24 -44.39 -103.00 -13.09
CA GLU A 24 -44.63 -101.54 -13.23
C GLU A 24 -43.42 -100.66 -12.88
N LEU A 25 -42.25 -101.23 -12.56
CA LEU A 25 -41.00 -100.47 -12.51
C LEU A 25 -40.42 -100.35 -13.94
N PRO A 26 -40.34 -99.13 -14.52
CA PRO A 26 -39.76 -98.95 -15.83
C PRO A 26 -38.26 -99.30 -15.77
N ALA A 27 -37.90 -100.34 -16.53
CA ALA A 27 -36.55 -100.83 -16.81
C ALA A 27 -35.81 -101.61 -15.69
N ALA A 28 -36.34 -102.78 -15.32
CA ALA A 28 -35.52 -103.92 -14.91
C ALA A 28 -35.65 -105.09 -15.91
N THR A 29 -35.77 -104.80 -17.21
CA THR A 29 -36.00 -105.79 -18.29
C THR A 29 -34.79 -106.66 -18.64
N GLY A 30 -33.68 -106.54 -17.91
CA GLY A 30 -32.43 -107.27 -18.17
C GLY A 30 -31.80 -107.94 -16.96
N ILE A 31 -32.53 -108.05 -15.84
CA ILE A 31 -32.06 -108.71 -14.62
C ILE A 31 -32.90 -109.96 -14.45
N SER A 32 -32.25 -111.13 -14.36
CA SER A 32 -32.97 -112.39 -14.17
C SER A 32 -33.72 -112.39 -12.84
N GLU A 33 -34.85 -113.10 -12.74
CA GLU A 33 -35.64 -113.16 -11.49
C GLU A 33 -34.82 -113.64 -10.29
N ASP A 34 -33.84 -114.53 -10.54
CA ASP A 34 -32.90 -115.02 -9.52
C ASP A 34 -31.97 -113.92 -8.99
N ASP A 35 -31.47 -113.04 -9.88
CA ASP A 35 -30.61 -111.91 -9.49
C ASP A 35 -31.40 -110.82 -8.72
N LEU A 36 -32.68 -110.62 -9.09
CA LEU A 36 -33.60 -109.73 -8.38
C LEU A 36 -33.91 -110.22 -6.96
N MET A 37 -34.03 -111.53 -6.78
CA MET A 37 -34.21 -112.18 -5.47
C MET A 37 -32.97 -112.02 -4.58
N LEU A 38 -31.76 -112.21 -5.13
CA LEU A 38 -30.50 -112.05 -4.41
C LEU A 38 -30.30 -110.61 -3.89
N ILE A 39 -30.59 -109.62 -4.74
CA ILE A 39 -30.51 -108.19 -4.37
C ILE A 39 -31.53 -107.84 -3.27
N ARG A 40 -32.76 -108.40 -3.34
CA ARG A 40 -33.83 -108.17 -2.34
C ARG A 40 -33.52 -108.78 -0.97
N GLN A 41 -32.76 -109.87 -0.92
CA GLN A 41 -32.37 -110.52 0.33
C GLN A 41 -31.11 -109.90 0.97
N GLY A 42 -30.53 -108.85 0.37
CA GLY A 42 -29.31 -108.20 0.84
C GLY A 42 -28.03 -109.03 0.60
N ILE A 43 -28.13 -110.11 -0.18
CA ILE A 43 -27.01 -110.99 -0.52
C ILE A 43 -26.44 -110.49 -1.85
N LEU A 44 -25.42 -109.63 -1.75
CA LEU A 44 -24.58 -109.27 -2.90
C LEU A 44 -23.65 -110.46 -3.20
N ASP A 45 -24.11 -111.42 -4.00
CA ASP A 45 -23.25 -112.51 -4.48
C ASP A 45 -22.32 -112.00 -5.60
N LYS A 46 -21.10 -112.55 -5.67
CA LYS A 46 -20.06 -112.22 -6.65
C LYS A 46 -20.47 -112.54 -8.11
N SER A 47 -21.63 -113.18 -8.31
CA SER A 47 -22.23 -113.49 -9.61
C SER A 47 -22.91 -112.29 -10.28
N VAL A 48 -23.23 -111.21 -9.55
CA VAL A 48 -23.71 -109.97 -10.17
C VAL A 48 -22.54 -109.34 -10.93
N ASN A 49 -22.52 -109.53 -12.26
CA ASN A 49 -21.39 -109.08 -13.07
C ASN A 49 -21.13 -107.57 -12.89
N SER A 50 -19.85 -107.19 -12.93
CA SER A 50 -19.40 -105.81 -12.69
C SER A 50 -20.03 -104.76 -13.61
N SER A 51 -20.55 -105.18 -14.77
CA SER A 51 -21.21 -104.32 -15.76
C SER A 51 -22.67 -103.96 -15.39
N VAL A 52 -23.41 -104.85 -14.73
CA VAL A 52 -24.76 -104.59 -14.22
C VAL A 52 -24.69 -103.71 -12.98
N MET A 53 -23.75 -104.00 -12.07
CA MET A 53 -23.46 -103.15 -10.90
C MET A 53 -23.00 -101.75 -11.30
N LYS A 54 -22.07 -101.60 -12.25
CA LYS A 54 -21.64 -100.26 -12.72
C LYS A 54 -22.82 -99.45 -13.26
N ARG A 55 -23.68 -100.03 -14.08
CA ARG A 55 -24.76 -99.28 -14.75
C ARG A 55 -25.85 -98.77 -13.79
N HIS A 56 -26.04 -99.43 -12.66
CA HIS A 56 -27.07 -99.04 -11.67
C HIS A 56 -26.50 -98.44 -10.37
N PHE A 57 -25.18 -98.55 -10.13
CA PHE A 57 -24.53 -98.06 -8.92
C PHE A 57 -23.38 -97.06 -9.15
N THR A 58 -23.06 -96.65 -10.39
CA THR A 58 -22.21 -95.47 -10.63
C THR A 58 -23.08 -94.29 -11.07
N PRO A 59 -23.39 -93.33 -10.18
CA PRO A 59 -24.10 -92.12 -10.55
C PRO A 59 -23.39 -91.36 -11.67
N ALA A 60 -24.15 -90.67 -12.52
CA ALA A 60 -23.60 -89.74 -13.51
C ALA A 60 -22.78 -88.61 -12.83
N ALA A 61 -21.95 -87.91 -13.60
CA ALA A 61 -21.31 -86.69 -13.11
C ALA A 61 -22.40 -85.62 -12.85
N ALA A 62 -22.28 -84.85 -11.76
CA ALA A 62 -23.24 -83.79 -11.51
C ALA A 62 -23.09 -82.67 -12.55
N SER A 63 -24.21 -82.05 -12.92
CA SER A 63 -24.26 -80.86 -13.78
C SER A 63 -25.14 -79.78 -13.15
N LEU A 64 -25.27 -78.63 -13.81
CA LEU A 64 -26.17 -77.55 -13.35
C LEU A 64 -27.66 -77.93 -13.43
N THR A 65 -28.01 -79.00 -14.16
CA THR A 65 -29.40 -79.41 -14.41
C THR A 65 -29.71 -80.85 -14.03
N GLU A 66 -28.70 -81.66 -13.66
CA GLU A 66 -28.85 -83.09 -13.34
C GLU A 66 -27.97 -83.46 -12.14
N SER A 67 -28.55 -84.18 -11.17
CA SER A 67 -27.86 -84.63 -9.95
C SER A 67 -26.84 -85.74 -10.25
N GLY A 68 -25.66 -85.69 -9.61
CA GLY A 68 -24.60 -86.67 -9.82
C GLY A 68 -23.46 -86.58 -8.79
N ILE A 69 -22.34 -87.28 -9.01
CA ILE A 69 -21.12 -87.19 -8.18
C ILE A 69 -20.13 -86.19 -8.80
N THR A 70 -19.60 -85.27 -8.00
CA THR A 70 -18.55 -84.31 -8.42
C THR A 70 -17.32 -84.41 -7.51
N LYS A 71 -16.13 -84.25 -8.08
CA LYS A 71 -14.88 -84.15 -7.29
C LYS A 71 -14.82 -82.81 -6.58
N LEU A 72 -14.38 -82.80 -5.32
CA LEU A 72 -14.31 -81.59 -4.51
C LEU A 72 -12.87 -81.08 -4.38
N SER A 73 -12.68 -79.77 -4.41
CA SER A 73 -11.38 -79.12 -4.22
C SER A 73 -11.43 -78.03 -3.15
N ASN A 74 -10.35 -77.94 -2.37
CA ASN A 74 -10.12 -76.88 -1.40
C ASN A 74 -9.28 -75.71 -1.96
N ALA A 75 -8.84 -75.79 -3.21
CA ALA A 75 -8.04 -74.72 -3.84
C ALA A 75 -8.91 -73.47 -4.10
N ILE A 76 -8.32 -72.29 -3.92
CA ILE A 76 -8.99 -70.97 -4.09
C ILE A 76 -8.55 -70.23 -5.37
N ASN A 77 -7.66 -70.85 -6.15
CA ASN A 77 -7.04 -70.35 -7.36
C ASN A 77 -7.00 -71.43 -8.46
N SER A 78 -7.99 -72.34 -8.45
CA SER A 78 -8.10 -73.43 -9.43
C SER A 78 -8.78 -72.92 -10.70
N ASP A 79 -8.20 -73.24 -11.85
CA ASP A 79 -8.78 -72.96 -13.17
C ASP A 79 -9.58 -74.17 -13.73
N ASP A 80 -9.68 -75.27 -12.96
CA ASP A 80 -10.40 -76.50 -13.35
C ASP A 80 -11.92 -76.36 -13.15
N GLU A 81 -12.67 -76.45 -14.25
CA GLU A 81 -14.14 -76.36 -14.28
C GLU A 81 -14.84 -77.72 -14.03
N SER A 82 -14.09 -78.83 -13.94
CA SER A 82 -14.62 -80.19 -13.75
C SER A 82 -14.76 -80.63 -12.29
N ILE A 83 -14.38 -79.75 -11.35
CA ILE A 83 -14.39 -79.99 -9.91
C ILE A 83 -15.16 -78.88 -9.18
N ALA A 84 -15.89 -79.23 -8.13
CA ALA A 84 -16.63 -78.26 -7.33
C ALA A 84 -15.79 -77.72 -6.18
N ALA A 85 -15.93 -76.42 -5.91
CA ALA A 85 -15.33 -75.79 -4.74
C ALA A 85 -16.01 -76.29 -3.45
N THR A 86 -15.22 -76.63 -2.43
CA THR A 86 -15.77 -76.93 -1.11
C THR A 86 -16.22 -75.66 -0.39
N PRO A 87 -17.08 -75.78 0.64
CA PRO A 87 -17.36 -74.66 1.55
C PRO A 87 -16.09 -74.06 2.18
N LYS A 88 -15.04 -74.86 2.36
CA LYS A 88 -13.73 -74.40 2.86
C LYS A 88 -13.03 -73.49 1.83
N ALA A 89 -13.02 -73.87 0.55
CA ALA A 89 -12.48 -73.01 -0.51
C ALA A 89 -13.22 -71.68 -0.57
N VAL A 90 -14.56 -71.71 -0.60
CA VAL A 90 -15.39 -70.49 -0.62
C VAL A 90 -15.12 -69.60 0.59
N LYS A 91 -15.01 -70.18 1.78
CA LYS A 91 -14.70 -69.44 3.01
C LYS A 91 -13.32 -68.78 2.97
N LEU A 92 -12.29 -69.51 2.51
CA LEU A 92 -10.94 -68.98 2.37
C LEU A 92 -10.89 -67.82 1.36
N SER A 93 -11.57 -67.94 0.21
CA SER A 93 -11.68 -66.84 -0.76
C SER A 93 -12.41 -65.63 -0.20
N TYR A 94 -13.51 -65.84 0.54
CA TYR A 94 -14.25 -64.75 1.19
C TYR A 94 -13.39 -64.02 2.23
N ASP A 95 -12.66 -64.75 3.08
CA ASP A 95 -11.78 -64.17 4.10
C ASP A 95 -10.61 -63.40 3.45
N LEU A 96 -10.03 -63.95 2.37
CA LEU A 96 -9.01 -63.27 1.57
C LEU A 96 -9.55 -61.96 0.97
N ALA A 97 -10.71 -62.01 0.32
CA ALA A 97 -11.36 -60.83 -0.26
C ALA A 97 -11.66 -59.75 0.78
N LYS A 98 -12.13 -60.14 1.96
CA LYS A 98 -12.38 -59.24 3.10
C LYS A 98 -11.08 -58.62 3.63
N SER A 99 -9.93 -59.26 3.44
CA SER A 99 -8.62 -58.78 3.90
C SER A 99 -7.84 -57.93 2.90
N ASN A 100 -8.22 -57.90 1.62
CA ASN A 100 -7.42 -57.30 0.54
C ASN A 100 -7.29 -55.77 0.62
N VAL A 101 -8.15 -55.09 1.40
CA VAL A 101 -7.97 -53.68 1.77
C VAL A 101 -8.04 -53.55 3.29
N PRO A 102 -6.92 -53.82 4.00
CA PRO A 102 -6.88 -53.65 5.44
C PRO A 102 -7.16 -52.18 5.81
N PRO A 103 -7.95 -51.90 6.86
CA PRO A 103 -8.19 -50.53 7.35
C PRO A 103 -6.92 -49.81 7.81
N THR A 104 -5.82 -50.55 8.01
CA THR A 104 -4.50 -50.02 8.35
C THR A 104 -3.79 -49.38 7.17
N ARG A 105 -4.18 -49.69 5.92
CA ARG A 105 -3.61 -49.02 4.75
C ARG A 105 -4.12 -47.59 4.68
N LYS A 106 -3.18 -46.66 4.51
CA LYS A 106 -3.46 -45.23 4.42
C LYS A 106 -2.90 -44.63 3.13
N ILE A 107 -3.60 -43.66 2.57
CA ILE A 107 -3.06 -42.72 1.58
C ILE A 107 -2.97 -41.38 2.26
N ASN A 108 -1.75 -40.86 2.42
CA ASN A 108 -1.50 -39.57 3.06
C ASN A 108 -2.25 -39.42 4.41
N GLY A 109 -2.11 -40.40 5.29
CA GLY A 109 -2.76 -40.42 6.61
C GLY A 109 -4.24 -40.84 6.64
N LYS A 110 -4.95 -40.83 5.51
CA LYS A 110 -6.37 -41.21 5.41
C LYS A 110 -6.54 -42.71 5.22
N ALA A 111 -7.37 -43.35 6.04
CA ALA A 111 -7.64 -44.79 5.95
C ALA A 111 -8.49 -45.13 4.71
N LEU A 112 -8.22 -46.28 4.08
CA LEU A 112 -8.94 -46.77 2.90
C LEU A 112 -10.24 -47.52 3.27
N SER A 113 -11.16 -46.84 3.95
CA SER A 113 -12.45 -47.41 4.38
C SER A 113 -13.65 -46.92 3.55
N SER A 114 -13.46 -45.93 2.68
CA SER A 114 -14.46 -45.34 1.80
C SER A 114 -13.74 -44.61 0.65
N ASP A 115 -14.50 -43.95 -0.22
CA ASP A 115 -13.94 -43.00 -1.17
C ASP A 115 -13.11 -41.93 -0.46
N ILE A 116 -11.92 -41.62 -1.00
CA ILE A 116 -10.99 -40.63 -0.48
C ILE A 116 -10.93 -39.45 -1.43
N THR A 117 -11.30 -38.27 -0.93
CA THR A 117 -10.99 -36.99 -1.60
C THR A 117 -9.67 -36.45 -1.05
N LEU A 118 -8.71 -36.23 -1.94
CA LEU A 118 -7.46 -35.53 -1.62
C LEU A 118 -7.60 -34.05 -1.97
N THR A 119 -7.12 -33.21 -1.07
CA THR A 119 -7.02 -31.76 -1.22
C THR A 119 -5.55 -31.37 -1.37
N PRO A 120 -5.22 -30.19 -1.93
CA PRO A 120 -3.83 -29.72 -1.97
C PRO A 120 -3.17 -29.67 -0.58
N SER A 121 -3.94 -29.41 0.48
CA SER A 121 -3.46 -29.42 1.86
C SER A 121 -3.01 -30.80 2.32
N ASP A 122 -3.66 -31.87 1.83
CA ASP A 122 -3.21 -33.24 2.11
C ASP A 122 -1.80 -33.46 1.56
N LEU A 123 -1.48 -32.92 0.38
CA LEU A 123 -0.20 -33.17 -0.28
C LEU A 123 0.97 -32.36 0.29
N GLY A 124 0.75 -31.44 1.24
CA GLY A 124 1.80 -30.58 1.80
C GLY A 124 2.44 -29.62 0.78
N ILE A 125 1.85 -29.49 -0.41
CA ILE A 125 2.43 -28.74 -1.52
C ILE A 125 2.41 -27.23 -1.24
N ILE A 126 1.43 -26.77 -0.45
CA ILE A 126 1.27 -25.34 -0.18
C ILE A 126 2.48 -24.73 0.54
N ASP A 127 3.11 -25.47 1.45
CA ASP A 127 4.30 -25.01 2.17
C ASP A 127 5.54 -24.98 1.29
N THR A 128 5.58 -25.84 0.27
CA THR A 128 6.68 -25.91 -0.69
C THR A 128 6.58 -24.78 -1.72
N ILE A 129 5.38 -24.47 -2.22
CA ILE A 129 5.16 -23.41 -3.22
C ILE A 129 5.13 -22.02 -2.57
N TYR A 130 4.50 -21.91 -1.40
CA TYR A 130 4.30 -20.64 -0.70
C TYR A 130 4.86 -20.71 0.73
N PRO A 131 6.19 -20.70 0.90
CA PRO A 131 6.79 -20.74 2.24
C PRO A 131 6.42 -19.51 3.08
N ILE A 132 6.54 -19.61 4.40
CA ILE A 132 6.37 -18.46 5.31
C ILE A 132 7.33 -17.34 4.90
N GLY A 133 6.81 -16.11 4.82
CA GLY A 133 7.54 -14.92 4.35
C GLY A 133 7.43 -14.64 2.86
N VAL A 134 6.90 -15.56 2.05
CA VAL A 134 6.66 -15.30 0.62
C VAL A 134 5.64 -14.18 0.44
N VAL A 135 5.85 -13.35 -0.59
CA VAL A 135 4.94 -12.28 -1.00
C VAL A 135 4.26 -12.66 -2.30
N MET A 136 2.96 -12.36 -2.40
CA MET A 136 2.18 -12.53 -3.62
C MET A 136 1.35 -11.29 -3.92
N PHE A 137 1.12 -11.05 -5.21
CA PHE A 137 0.34 -9.91 -5.70
C PHE A 137 -0.86 -10.38 -6.52
N PHE A 138 -2.04 -9.81 -6.24
CA PHE A 138 -3.25 -10.05 -7.02
C PHE A 138 -3.66 -8.78 -7.77
N ALA A 139 -3.96 -8.94 -9.07
CA ALA A 139 -4.59 -7.88 -9.86
C ALA A 139 -6.10 -7.74 -9.60
N GLU A 140 -6.67 -8.67 -8.84
CA GLU A 140 -8.07 -8.69 -8.42
C GLU A 140 -8.19 -8.62 -6.90
N ASN A 141 -9.38 -8.27 -6.41
CA ASN A 141 -9.67 -8.29 -4.97
C ASN A 141 -9.81 -9.72 -4.45
N LYS A 142 -8.67 -10.37 -4.19
CA LYS A 142 -8.57 -11.71 -3.63
C LYS A 142 -7.90 -11.66 -2.26
N ASN A 143 -8.46 -12.41 -1.32
CA ASN A 143 -7.87 -12.63 -0.02
C ASN A 143 -7.25 -14.04 0.02
N PRO A 144 -5.92 -14.19 0.07
CA PRO A 144 -5.29 -15.50 0.10
C PRO A 144 -5.67 -16.33 1.33
N ASN A 145 -6.13 -15.73 2.43
CA ASN A 145 -6.68 -16.47 3.58
C ASN A 145 -7.95 -17.26 3.23
N THR A 146 -8.69 -16.89 2.18
CA THR A 146 -9.85 -17.65 1.70
C THR A 146 -9.48 -18.62 0.58
N LEU A 147 -8.45 -18.30 -0.22
CA LEU A 147 -7.98 -19.14 -1.32
C LEU A 147 -7.15 -20.34 -0.84
N PHE A 148 -6.41 -20.18 0.25
CA PHE A 148 -5.51 -21.19 0.80
C PHE A 148 -5.90 -21.50 2.25
N PRO A 149 -6.92 -22.34 2.47
CA PRO A 149 -7.30 -22.79 3.81
C PRO A 149 -6.09 -23.37 4.56
N SER A 150 -6.04 -23.15 5.87
CA SER A 150 -4.93 -23.55 6.75
C SER A 150 -3.63 -22.74 6.62
N THR A 151 -3.64 -21.63 5.89
CA THR A 151 -2.54 -20.65 5.88
C THR A 151 -3.02 -19.30 6.41
N THR A 152 -2.08 -18.47 6.86
CA THR A 152 -2.34 -17.09 7.32
C THR A 152 -1.50 -16.11 6.52
N TRP A 153 -2.17 -15.09 5.99
CA TRP A 153 -1.58 -14.05 5.16
C TRP A 153 -1.91 -12.68 5.70
N LYS A 154 -0.92 -11.80 5.72
CA LYS A 154 -1.05 -10.42 6.16
C LYS A 154 -0.92 -9.48 4.96
N TYR A 155 -1.77 -8.45 4.94
CA TYR A 155 -1.75 -7.45 3.89
C TYR A 155 -0.48 -6.60 3.98
N VAL A 156 0.16 -6.34 2.84
CA VAL A 156 1.41 -5.55 2.75
C VAL A 156 1.17 -4.07 3.10
N GLY A 157 -0.07 -3.59 2.88
CA GLY A 157 -0.47 -2.20 3.08
C GLY A 157 -0.75 -1.48 1.76
N GLU A 158 -1.31 -0.27 1.87
CA GLU A 158 -1.80 0.53 0.76
C GLU A 158 -0.80 1.60 0.33
N GLU A 159 -0.85 2.00 -0.95
CA GLU A 159 -0.01 3.06 -1.54
C GLU A 159 1.49 2.88 -1.27
N ARG A 160 2.01 1.65 -1.45
CA ARG A 160 3.42 1.31 -1.22
C ARG A 160 4.12 0.89 -2.49
N THR A 161 5.39 1.29 -2.61
CA THR A 161 6.34 0.70 -3.56
C THR A 161 7.22 -0.29 -2.83
N ILE A 162 7.52 -1.43 -3.46
CA ILE A 162 8.41 -2.44 -2.88
C ILE A 162 9.86 -2.09 -3.19
N ARG A 163 10.71 -2.15 -2.16
CA ARG A 163 12.16 -2.01 -2.28
C ARG A 163 12.84 -3.31 -1.86
N LEU A 164 14.01 -3.58 -2.41
CA LEU A 164 14.85 -4.69 -1.96
C LEU A 164 15.44 -4.33 -0.60
N GLY A 165 15.26 -5.21 0.38
CA GLY A 165 15.93 -5.10 1.67
C GLY A 165 17.40 -5.47 1.56
N LYS A 166 18.15 -5.19 2.62
CA LYS A 166 19.52 -5.67 2.80
C LYS A 166 19.56 -7.19 2.80
N MET A 167 20.69 -7.72 2.37
CA MET A 167 20.94 -9.16 2.30
C MET A 167 20.87 -9.86 3.66
N ASP A 168 21.16 -9.14 4.75
CA ASP A 168 21.07 -9.66 6.13
C ASP A 168 19.63 -9.64 6.69
N GLY A 169 18.70 -9.05 5.95
CA GLY A 169 17.30 -8.92 6.35
C GLY A 169 17.03 -7.92 7.48
N SER A 170 18.02 -7.12 7.88
CA SER A 170 17.90 -6.22 9.04
C SER A 170 16.89 -5.08 8.87
N ASP A 171 16.56 -4.72 7.63
CA ASP A 171 15.63 -3.66 7.26
C ASP A 171 14.33 -4.19 6.64
N LEU A 172 14.07 -5.49 6.71
CA LEU A 172 12.81 -6.04 6.19
C LEU A 172 11.61 -5.47 6.95
N ASN A 173 10.58 -5.12 6.19
CA ASN A 173 9.35 -4.48 6.68
C ASN A 173 9.52 -3.04 7.21
N GLU A 174 10.69 -2.42 7.07
CA GLU A 174 10.81 -0.99 7.28
C GLU A 174 9.92 -0.22 6.29
N LEU A 175 9.27 0.83 6.78
CA LEU A 175 8.35 1.67 6.01
C LEU A 175 8.93 3.07 5.87
N GLY A 176 8.78 3.67 4.70
CA GLY A 176 9.23 5.04 4.47
C GLY A 176 8.78 5.61 3.13
N GLY A 177 9.07 6.89 2.94
CA GLY A 177 8.63 7.66 1.78
C GLY A 177 7.33 8.43 2.02
N ALA A 178 7.01 9.31 1.07
CA ALA A 178 5.79 10.10 1.04
C ALA A 178 5.42 10.39 -0.42
N ASP A 179 4.13 10.45 -0.71
CA ASP A 179 3.60 10.79 -2.04
C ASP A 179 3.62 12.29 -2.33
N ALA A 180 3.76 13.12 -1.30
CA ALA A 180 3.82 14.56 -1.44
C ALA A 180 4.85 15.17 -0.49
N VAL A 181 5.45 16.27 -0.94
CA VAL A 181 6.43 17.03 -0.17
C VAL A 181 6.05 18.50 -0.19
N THR A 182 6.19 19.16 0.96
CA THR A 182 6.13 20.62 1.08
C THR A 182 7.53 21.13 1.37
N LEU A 183 8.03 22.05 0.55
CA LEU A 183 9.35 22.65 0.80
C LEU A 183 9.30 23.50 2.06
N THR A 184 10.31 23.35 2.91
CA THR A 184 10.55 24.22 4.06
C THR A 184 11.68 25.21 3.74
N THR A 185 11.82 26.26 4.54
CA THR A 185 12.93 27.22 4.41
C THR A 185 14.29 26.53 4.44
N ALA A 186 14.45 25.43 5.19
CA ALA A 186 15.69 24.65 5.24
C ALA A 186 16.02 23.94 3.91
N ASN A 187 15.02 23.73 3.04
CA ASN A 187 15.21 23.11 1.73
C ASN A 187 15.58 24.14 0.64
N ILE A 188 15.54 25.44 0.93
CA ILE A 188 15.85 26.49 -0.03
C ILE A 188 17.32 26.89 0.11
N PRO A 189 18.14 26.84 -0.96
CA PRO A 189 19.51 27.34 -0.90
C PRO A 189 19.59 28.80 -0.43
N ALA A 190 20.70 29.15 0.22
CA ALA A 190 20.97 30.51 0.65
C ALA A 190 20.94 31.47 -0.56
N HIS A 191 20.15 32.52 -0.46
CA HIS A 191 20.02 33.55 -1.48
C HIS A 191 19.82 34.91 -0.80
N ALA A 192 20.13 35.99 -1.52
CA ALA A 192 19.92 37.35 -1.05
C ALA A 192 19.21 38.16 -2.13
N HIS A 193 18.35 39.08 -1.70
CA HIS A 193 17.70 40.05 -2.58
C HIS A 193 18.34 41.42 -2.36
N SER A 194 18.80 42.05 -3.44
CA SER A 194 19.22 43.45 -3.44
C SER A 194 18.05 44.34 -3.83
N PHE A 195 17.74 45.35 -3.02
CA PHE A 195 16.83 46.43 -3.37
C PHE A 195 17.57 47.77 -3.26
N SER A 196 17.38 48.63 -4.25
CA SER A 196 17.86 50.01 -4.21
C SER A 196 16.74 50.93 -4.71
N GLY A 197 16.45 51.98 -3.95
CA GLY A 197 15.58 53.06 -4.40
C GLY A 197 16.31 54.39 -4.26
N THR A 198 16.37 55.14 -5.35
CA THR A 198 16.92 56.50 -5.39
C THR A 198 15.81 57.46 -5.76
N SER A 199 15.67 58.55 -5.00
CA SER A 199 14.88 59.70 -5.46
C SER A 199 15.59 60.38 -6.63
N SER A 200 14.84 60.96 -7.56
CA SER A 200 15.40 61.81 -8.60
C SER A 200 16.06 63.07 -8.00
N SER A 201 16.98 63.68 -8.74
CA SER A 201 17.59 64.97 -8.34
C SER A 201 16.51 66.03 -8.11
N PHE A 202 16.56 66.72 -6.96
CA PHE A 202 15.69 67.84 -6.63
C PHE A 202 16.56 69.07 -6.29
N ASP A 203 16.32 70.18 -6.98
CA ASP A 203 16.99 71.46 -6.73
C ASP A 203 16.02 72.42 -6.04
N TYR A 204 16.39 72.90 -4.85
CA TYR A 204 15.60 73.88 -4.10
C TYR A 204 15.60 75.28 -4.76
N GLY A 205 16.51 75.51 -5.71
CA GLY A 205 16.70 76.79 -6.38
C GLY A 205 17.23 77.88 -5.45
N THR A 206 17.32 79.11 -5.98
CA THR A 206 17.72 80.29 -5.21
C THR A 206 16.53 80.86 -4.44
N LYS A 207 16.71 81.21 -3.16
CA LYS A 207 15.69 81.87 -2.33
C LYS A 207 16.16 83.27 -1.93
N THR A 208 15.27 84.25 -2.08
CA THR A 208 15.52 85.63 -1.65
C THR A 208 15.08 85.80 -0.19
N VAL A 209 15.94 86.39 0.64
CA VAL A 209 15.60 86.73 2.03
C VAL A 209 14.62 87.90 2.08
N SER A 210 13.94 88.07 3.21
CA SER A 210 13.09 89.24 3.44
C SER A 210 13.88 90.53 3.37
N THR A 211 13.28 91.60 2.82
CA THR A 211 13.89 92.94 2.78
C THR A 211 14.14 93.47 4.19
N PHE A 212 15.33 94.02 4.41
CA PHE A 212 15.67 94.77 5.61
C PHE A 212 16.10 96.19 5.24
N ASP A 213 15.46 97.18 5.86
CA ASP A 213 15.76 98.61 5.65
C ASP A 213 16.41 99.19 6.91
N TYR A 214 17.64 99.71 6.77
CA TYR A 214 18.34 100.38 7.85
C TYR A 214 17.76 101.77 8.18
N GLY A 215 16.94 102.33 7.28
CA GLY A 215 16.42 103.68 7.34
C GLY A 215 17.50 104.75 7.28
N THR A 216 17.15 105.98 7.66
CA THR A 216 18.08 107.10 7.75
C THR A 216 18.86 107.06 9.06
N LYS A 217 20.19 107.17 9.00
CA LYS A 217 21.06 107.36 10.16
C LYS A 217 21.64 108.77 10.14
N THR A 218 21.63 109.45 11.28
CA THR A 218 22.18 110.81 11.44
C THR A 218 23.59 110.77 12.02
N SER A 219 24.48 111.66 11.59
CA SER A 219 25.81 111.84 12.20
C SER A 219 25.70 112.61 13.53
N SER A 220 26.78 112.62 14.30
CA SER A 220 26.94 113.56 15.42
C SER A 220 27.04 115.01 14.93
N THR A 221 26.56 115.98 15.72
CA THR A 221 26.66 117.42 15.40
C THR A 221 28.00 117.98 15.88
N ILE A 222 28.91 118.24 14.95
CA ILE A 222 30.25 118.81 15.19
C ILE A 222 30.61 119.82 14.08
N GLY A 223 31.70 120.58 14.26
CA GLY A 223 32.25 121.47 13.21
C GLY A 223 31.89 122.95 13.36
N GLU A 224 31.17 123.34 14.42
CA GLU A 224 30.97 124.74 14.78
C GLU A 224 32.31 125.40 15.13
N HIS A 225 32.62 126.52 14.49
CA HIS A 225 33.80 127.34 14.75
C HIS A 225 33.51 128.80 14.41
N SER A 226 34.29 129.73 14.96
CA SER A 226 34.15 131.18 14.76
C SER A 226 35.36 131.77 14.04
N HIS A 227 35.13 132.86 13.30
CA HIS A 227 36.17 133.66 12.66
C HIS A 227 36.15 135.09 13.21
N GLY A 228 37.32 135.73 13.31
CA GLY A 228 37.45 137.16 13.66
C GLY A 228 38.14 137.94 12.54
N ILE A 229 37.57 139.07 12.10
CA ILE A 229 38.14 139.93 11.06
C ILE A 229 38.37 141.34 11.63
N MET A 230 39.57 141.89 11.43
CA MET A 230 39.93 143.28 11.75
C MET A 230 40.18 144.04 10.45
N GLY A 231 39.27 144.93 10.05
CA GLY A 231 39.41 145.78 8.87
C GLY A 231 39.65 147.25 9.24
N GLY A 232 40.73 147.85 8.76
CA GLY A 232 40.99 149.30 8.85
C GLY A 232 40.62 150.00 7.55
N TYR A 233 39.74 151.00 7.62
CA TYR A 233 39.28 151.77 6.44
C TYR A 233 40.20 152.97 6.18
N CYS A 234 40.65 153.19 4.93
CA CYS A 234 41.30 154.43 4.51
C CYS A 234 40.48 155.07 3.38
N GLY A 235 39.81 156.19 3.67
CA GLY A 235 39.10 156.99 2.68
C GLY A 235 39.98 158.13 2.18
N LEU A 236 40.07 158.30 0.85
CA LEU A 236 40.62 159.49 0.19
C LEU A 236 39.45 160.29 -0.40
N SER A 237 39.30 161.55 0.00
CA SER A 237 38.37 162.52 -0.61
C SER A 237 39.16 163.55 -1.41
N SER A 238 38.78 163.80 -2.66
CA SER A 238 39.40 164.81 -3.54
C SER A 238 38.36 165.83 -4.02
N GLY A 239 38.56 167.12 -3.69
CA GLY A 239 37.88 168.22 -4.40
C GLY A 239 37.60 169.51 -3.60
N ASN A 240 38.65 170.30 -3.34
CA ASN A 240 38.73 171.76 -3.06
C ASN A 240 37.49 172.54 -2.57
N GLY A 241 37.40 172.76 -1.25
CA GLY A 241 36.58 173.82 -0.64
C GLY A 241 36.64 173.78 0.90
N SER A 242 37.34 174.74 1.51
CA SER A 242 37.45 175.05 2.96
C SER A 242 37.56 173.84 3.92
N TRP A 243 38.79 173.58 4.39
CA TRP A 243 39.10 172.59 5.43
C TRP A 243 38.38 172.94 6.75
N VAL A 244 37.51 172.04 7.20
CA VAL A 244 37.07 171.95 8.60
C VAL A 244 37.66 170.65 9.15
N ASP A 245 38.50 170.76 10.18
CA ASP A 245 39.08 169.62 10.90
C ASP A 245 37.97 168.83 11.60
N GLY A 246 37.97 167.50 11.41
CA GLY A 246 37.00 166.59 11.99
C GLY A 246 37.41 165.14 11.77
N HIS A 247 37.92 164.49 12.82
CA HIS A 247 38.17 163.05 12.83
C HIS A 247 36.84 162.29 12.86
N PHE A 248 36.49 161.58 11.78
CA PHE A 248 35.34 160.67 11.74
C PHE A 248 35.83 159.22 11.81
N SER A 249 35.55 158.52 12.92
CA SER A 249 35.72 157.07 13.01
C SER A 249 34.40 156.38 12.66
N ASN A 250 34.38 155.63 11.55
CA ASN A 250 33.23 154.82 11.14
C ASN A 250 33.54 153.33 11.43
N THR A 251 32.82 152.74 12.38
CA THR A 251 32.89 151.30 12.66
C THR A 251 31.77 150.58 11.90
N GLN A 252 32.11 149.99 10.75
CA GLN A 252 31.17 149.13 10.01
C GLN A 252 31.33 147.68 10.44
N PHE A 253 30.25 147.08 10.94
CA PHE A 253 30.16 145.65 11.15
C PHE A 253 29.94 144.96 9.81
N HIS A 254 30.85 144.06 9.44
CA HIS A 254 30.74 143.26 8.23
C HIS A 254 30.42 141.81 8.62
N SER A 255 29.25 141.32 8.18
CA SER A 255 28.96 139.89 8.24
C SER A 255 29.67 139.22 7.06
N THR A 256 30.32 138.08 7.31
CA THR A 256 30.81 137.24 6.21
C THR A 256 29.63 136.68 5.42
N ASN A 257 29.84 136.40 4.14
CA ASN A 257 28.85 135.69 3.33
C ASN A 257 28.58 134.28 3.91
N ALA A 258 27.40 133.72 3.62
CA ALA A 258 27.09 132.34 3.98
C ALA A 258 28.06 131.38 3.27
N ALA A 259 28.80 130.60 4.05
CA ALA A 259 29.77 129.61 3.58
C ALA A 259 29.79 128.40 4.55
N GLY A 260 30.46 127.30 4.17
CA GLY A 260 30.59 126.11 5.01
C GLY A 260 29.55 125.01 4.78
N SER A 261 28.63 125.17 3.82
CA SER A 261 27.79 124.07 3.33
C SER A 261 28.68 123.02 2.66
N HIS A 262 28.76 121.83 3.26
CA HIS A 262 29.52 120.70 2.74
C HIS A 262 28.78 119.40 3.04
N ALA A 263 29.16 118.33 2.35
CA ALA A 263 28.64 116.99 2.59
C ALA A 263 29.81 116.02 2.78
N HIS A 264 29.60 115.02 3.64
CA HIS A 264 30.52 113.90 3.81
C HIS A 264 29.97 112.67 3.11
N THR A 265 30.87 111.84 2.57
CA THR A 265 30.53 110.50 2.10
C THR A 265 30.97 109.49 3.16
N VAL A 266 30.11 108.52 3.47
CA VAL A 266 30.41 107.43 4.39
C VAL A 266 30.18 106.11 3.66
N TYR A 267 31.25 105.35 3.45
CA TYR A 267 31.17 104.01 2.87
C TYR A 267 30.83 102.99 3.96
N ILE A 268 29.70 102.28 3.82
CA ILE A 268 29.23 101.31 4.82
C ILE A 268 29.85 99.92 4.58
N GLY A 269 30.00 99.52 3.32
CA GLY A 269 30.56 98.22 2.93
C GLY A 269 29.52 97.17 2.55
N ALA A 270 29.98 96.16 1.81
CA ALA A 270 29.18 94.98 1.49
C ALA A 270 29.21 93.99 2.65
N HIS A 271 28.11 93.27 2.86
CA HIS A 271 28.05 92.16 3.79
C HIS A 271 27.24 91.01 3.18
N ASN A 272 27.41 89.80 3.73
CA ASN A 272 26.67 88.62 3.30
C ASN A 272 26.22 87.81 4.53
N HIS A 273 25.20 86.97 4.34
CA HIS A 273 24.67 86.07 5.35
C HIS A 273 24.72 84.62 4.85
N THR A 274 24.80 83.69 5.78
CA THR A 274 24.68 82.25 5.50
C THR A 274 23.50 81.68 6.27
N VAL A 275 22.66 80.88 5.60
CA VAL A 275 21.52 80.20 6.23
C VAL A 275 21.75 78.70 6.19
N GLY A 276 21.75 78.05 7.35
CA GLY A 276 21.82 76.60 7.45
C GLY A 276 20.45 75.96 7.23
N ILE A 277 20.34 75.09 6.22
CA ILE A 277 19.08 74.38 5.90
C ILE A 277 18.86 73.15 6.79
N GLY A 278 19.95 72.52 7.24
CA GLY A 278 19.91 71.35 8.13
C GLY A 278 19.76 70.01 7.41
N ALA A 279 19.98 68.93 8.17
CA ALA A 279 19.81 67.57 7.66
C ALA A 279 18.33 67.24 7.47
N HIS A 280 18.01 66.54 6.39
CA HIS A 280 16.68 65.98 6.15
C HIS A 280 16.82 64.53 5.68
N ASN A 281 15.73 63.76 5.78
CA ASN A 281 15.70 62.36 5.41
C ASN A 281 14.53 62.07 4.46
N HIS A 282 14.72 61.09 3.58
CA HIS A 282 13.67 60.54 2.73
C HIS A 282 13.40 59.10 3.13
N THR A 283 12.14 58.76 3.34
CA THR A 283 11.73 57.37 3.51
C THR A 283 11.44 56.76 2.15
N VAL A 284 12.15 55.69 1.82
CA VAL A 284 11.87 54.86 0.64
C VAL A 284 11.41 53.48 1.13
N SER A 285 10.22 53.08 0.72
CA SER A 285 9.64 51.78 1.07
C SER A 285 9.06 51.09 -0.16
N GLY A 286 9.18 49.77 -0.22
CA GLY A 286 8.56 48.93 -1.24
C GLY A 286 8.34 47.53 -0.70
N ASN A 287 7.32 46.85 -1.22
CA ASN A 287 7.04 45.46 -0.89
C ASN A 287 7.46 44.58 -2.08
N THR A 288 8.09 43.45 -1.81
CA THR A 288 8.16 42.36 -2.79
C THR A 288 6.91 41.50 -2.68
N ASN A 289 6.37 41.04 -3.80
CA ASN A 289 5.28 40.06 -3.77
C ASN A 289 5.75 38.76 -3.11
N SER A 290 4.85 38.05 -2.44
CA SER A 290 5.12 36.71 -1.93
C SER A 290 5.40 35.75 -3.09
N VAL A 291 6.53 35.05 -3.04
CA VAL A 291 6.86 33.95 -3.95
C VAL A 291 6.76 32.62 -3.21
N GLY A 292 6.18 31.61 -3.87
CA GLY A 292 5.87 30.30 -3.28
C GLY A 292 4.51 30.29 -2.56
N SER A 293 3.74 29.22 -2.78
CA SER A 293 2.43 29.01 -2.15
C SER A 293 2.49 28.15 -0.88
N GLY A 294 3.64 27.54 -0.60
CA GLY A 294 3.79 26.55 0.48
C GLY A 294 2.94 25.29 0.28
N THR A 295 2.34 25.09 -0.90
CA THR A 295 1.51 23.93 -1.19
C THR A 295 2.38 22.72 -1.45
N SER A 296 1.95 21.56 -0.96
CA SER A 296 2.59 20.29 -1.27
C SER A 296 2.53 20.02 -2.78
N PHE A 297 3.61 19.47 -3.33
CA PHE A 297 3.61 18.93 -4.68
C PHE A 297 3.72 17.41 -4.64
N ASN A 298 3.06 16.75 -5.59
CA ASN A 298 3.02 15.30 -5.71
C ASN A 298 4.35 14.80 -6.31
N VAL A 299 4.92 13.76 -5.70
CA VAL A 299 6.16 13.09 -6.12
C VAL A 299 5.95 11.60 -6.42
N THR A 300 4.70 11.17 -6.49
CA THR A 300 4.31 9.80 -6.79
C THR A 300 4.63 9.45 -8.24
N ASN A 301 5.37 8.35 -8.42
CA ASN A 301 5.69 7.82 -9.75
C ASN A 301 4.46 7.18 -10.41
N ALA A 302 4.48 7.02 -11.74
CA ALA A 302 3.48 6.18 -12.41
C ALA A 302 3.57 4.73 -11.89
N TYR A 303 2.43 4.13 -11.53
CA TYR A 303 2.38 2.80 -10.93
C TYR A 303 1.15 1.99 -11.38
N VAL A 304 1.18 0.68 -11.10
CA VAL A 304 0.02 -0.22 -11.16
C VAL A 304 -0.29 -0.68 -9.73
N LYS A 305 -1.57 -0.63 -9.33
CA LYS A 305 -2.01 -1.11 -8.00
C LYS A 305 -2.37 -2.59 -8.06
N LEU A 306 -1.75 -3.38 -7.20
CA LEU A 306 -2.05 -4.79 -6.98
C LEU A 306 -2.22 -5.01 -5.47
N MET A 307 -3.04 -5.98 -5.06
CA MET A 307 -3.15 -6.37 -3.66
C MET A 307 -1.97 -7.27 -3.27
N GLY A 308 -1.05 -6.73 -2.48
CA GLY A 308 0.10 -7.46 -1.95
C GLY A 308 -0.21 -8.13 -0.60
N TRP A 309 0.12 -9.41 -0.47
CA TRP A 309 0.01 -10.17 0.77
C TRP A 309 1.28 -10.95 1.04
N TYR A 310 1.64 -11.15 2.30
CA TYR A 310 2.74 -12.02 2.69
C TYR A 310 2.31 -13.07 3.70
N ARG A 311 2.83 -14.30 3.57
CA ARG A 311 2.47 -15.41 4.44
C ARG A 311 3.15 -15.30 5.80
N THR A 312 2.41 -15.50 6.88
CA THR A 312 2.91 -15.48 8.26
C THR A 312 2.76 -16.81 8.99
N ALA A 313 1.86 -17.69 8.55
CA ALA A 313 1.70 -19.06 9.05
C ALA A 313 1.10 -19.97 7.98
#